data_AF-A0A419EE67-F1
#
_entry.id   AF-A0A419EE67-F1
#
_cell.length_a   1.000
_cell.length_b   1.000
_cell.length_c   1.000
_cell.angle_alpha   90.00
_cell.angle_beta   90.00
_cell.angle_gamma   90.00
#
_symmetry.space_group_name_H-M   'P 1'
#
loop_
_entity.id
_entity.type
_entity.pdbx_description
1 polymer ?
#
loop_
_entity_poly.entity_id
_entity_poly.type
_entity_poly.pdbx_seq_one_letter_code
_entity_poly.pdbx_strand_id
1 'polypeptide(L)'
;MLFMKLLSEEGPNTELAFLLWWVLGFFFLMVVIGWLASRGQKPVEAVVHAKHKHDDNLEIIEGIGPKVATVLKAAGILSFDDLAHASPDKVNDLLKSAKLGMMDSAGWIEQAKLAAKGDVDGLKKMQDEMKGGRRA
;
A
#
# COMPACT_ATOMS: atom_id res chain seq x y z
N MET A 1 -15.90 60.43 -37.40
CA MET A 1 -16.81 59.40 -37.96
C MET A 1 -16.11 58.42 -38.91
N LEU A 2 -14.82 58.11 -38.73
CA LEU A 2 -14.06 57.17 -39.58
C LEU A 2 -13.40 56.03 -38.79
N PHE A 3 -13.44 56.08 -37.45
CA PHE A 3 -12.80 55.09 -36.57
C PHE A 3 -13.76 53.96 -36.10
N MET A 4 -15.06 54.11 -36.35
CA MET A 4 -16.10 53.11 -35.99
C MET A 4 -16.44 52.14 -37.12
N LYS A 5 -15.84 52.29 -38.31
CA LYS A 5 -15.99 51.36 -39.44
C LYS A 5 -14.84 50.34 -39.56
N LEU A 6 -13.77 50.50 -38.76
CA LEU A 6 -12.58 49.63 -38.81
C LEU A 6 -12.61 48.48 -37.79
N LEU A 7 -13.68 48.36 -36.99
CA LEU A 7 -13.85 47.34 -35.95
C LEU A 7 -15.08 46.44 -36.20
N SER A 8 -15.65 46.48 -37.41
CA SER A 8 -16.92 45.81 -37.76
C SER A 8 -16.78 44.80 -38.89
N GLU A 9 -15.60 44.22 -39.07
CA GLU A 9 -15.36 43.20 -40.09
C GLU A 9 -14.44 42.13 -39.50
N GLU A 10 -15.06 41.11 -38.91
CA GLU A 10 -14.59 39.77 -38.54
C GLU A 10 -15.58 39.33 -37.42
N GLY A 11 -16.84 39.05 -37.78
CA GLY A 11 -17.77 38.39 -36.86
C GLY A 11 -17.13 37.09 -36.36
N PRO A 12 -17.45 36.60 -35.14
CA PRO A 12 -16.79 35.42 -34.57
C PRO A 12 -16.88 34.29 -35.59
N ASN A 13 -15.73 33.96 -36.19
CA ASN A 13 -15.64 33.00 -37.29
C ASN A 13 -16.38 31.75 -36.85
N THR A 14 -17.56 31.51 -37.44
CA THR A 14 -18.41 30.38 -37.06
C THR A 14 -17.66 29.08 -37.27
N GLU A 15 -16.82 29.03 -38.30
CA GLU A 15 -15.80 28.00 -38.54
C GLU A 15 -14.90 27.77 -37.32
N LEU A 16 -14.33 28.83 -36.71
CA LEU A 16 -13.52 28.71 -35.49
C LEU A 16 -14.37 28.32 -34.27
N ALA A 17 -15.62 28.78 -34.17
CA ALA A 17 -16.53 28.41 -33.08
C ALA A 17 -16.95 26.94 -33.14
N PHE A 18 -17.19 26.41 -34.35
CA PHE A 18 -17.44 24.99 -34.61
C PHE A 18 -16.19 24.15 -34.32
N LEU A 19 -15.00 24.61 -34.72
CA LEU A 19 -13.73 23.96 -34.39
C LEU A 19 -13.44 23.96 -32.87
N LEU A 20 -13.81 25.03 -32.15
CA LEU A 20 -13.66 25.12 -30.69
C LEU A 20 -14.55 24.09 -29.99
N TRP A 21 -15.80 23.93 -30.44
CA TRP A 21 -16.71 22.89 -29.94
C TRP A 21 -16.20 21.47 -30.26
N TRP A 22 -15.56 21.28 -31.41
CA TRP A 22 -14.95 20.01 -31.78
C TRP A 22 -13.75 19.69 -30.88
N VAL A 23 -12.79 20.59 -30.75
CA VAL A 23 -11.62 20.43 -29.84
C VAL A 23 -12.06 20.19 -28.40
N LEU A 24 -13.06 20.93 -27.92
CA LEU A 24 -13.64 20.74 -26.59
C LEU A 24 -14.28 19.35 -26.46
N GLY A 25 -15.06 18.92 -27.47
CA GLY A 25 -15.64 17.58 -27.52
C GLY A 25 -14.60 16.46 -27.48
N PHE A 26 -13.50 16.58 -28.23
CA PHE A 26 -12.39 15.61 -28.21
C PHE A 26 -11.64 15.61 -26.87
N PHE A 27 -11.48 16.78 -26.24
CA PHE A 27 -10.91 16.89 -24.91
C PHE A 27 -11.76 16.16 -23.86
N PHE A 28 -13.08 16.38 -23.86
CA PHE A 28 -13.99 15.66 -22.97
C PHE A 28 -14.05 14.16 -23.29
N LEU A 29 -13.99 13.78 -24.57
CA LEU A 29 -13.93 12.38 -25.00
C LEU A 29 -12.66 11.68 -24.49
N MET A 30 -11.49 12.33 -24.60
CA MET A 30 -10.22 11.84 -24.05
C MET A 30 -10.27 11.69 -22.53
N VAL A 31 -10.89 12.64 -21.82
CA VAL A 31 -11.08 12.58 -20.36
C VAL A 31 -11.98 11.42 -19.97
N VAL A 32 -13.09 11.21 -20.68
CA VAL A 32 -14.02 10.10 -20.42
C VAL A 32 -13.39 8.75 -20.74
N ILE A 33 -12.62 8.63 -21.82
CA ILE A 33 -11.88 7.42 -22.16
C ILE A 33 -10.79 7.14 -21.12
N GLY A 34 -10.04 8.16 -20.70
CA GLY A 34 -9.06 8.04 -19.62
C GLY A 34 -9.70 7.64 -18.29
N TRP A 35 -10.86 8.19 -17.97
CA TRP A 35 -11.62 7.85 -16.78
C TRP A 35 -12.25 6.45 -16.85
N LEU A 36 -12.71 6.00 -18.02
CA LEU A 36 -13.18 4.63 -18.23
C LEU A 36 -12.03 3.62 -18.12
N ALA A 37 -10.87 3.93 -18.69
CA ALA A 37 -9.66 3.10 -18.57
C ALA A 37 -9.17 3.02 -17.11
N SER A 38 -9.28 4.12 -16.36
CA SER A 38 -8.90 4.19 -14.95
C SER A 38 -9.83 3.40 -14.01
N ARG A 39 -11.10 3.15 -14.37
CA ARG A 39 -12.03 2.35 -13.55
C ARG A 39 -11.63 0.88 -13.39
N GLY A 40 -10.85 0.34 -14.33
CA GLY A 40 -10.30 -1.02 -14.26
C GLY A 40 -9.03 -1.13 -13.41
N GLN A 41 -8.43 -0.01 -13.04
CA GLN A 41 -7.25 0.05 -12.21
C GLN A 41 -7.71 0.22 -10.76
N LYS A 42 -8.01 -0.91 -10.10
CA LYS A 42 -7.97 -0.94 -8.64
C LYS A 42 -6.60 -0.40 -8.24
N PRO A 43 -6.49 0.63 -7.39
CA PRO A 43 -5.20 0.99 -6.82
C PRO A 43 -4.69 -0.24 -6.08
N VAL A 44 -3.72 -0.93 -6.66
CA VAL A 44 -3.11 -2.13 -6.07
C VAL A 44 -2.22 -1.76 -4.87
N GLU A 45 -2.19 -0.49 -4.47
CA GLU A 45 -1.36 0.03 -3.37
C GLU A 45 -2.13 0.83 -2.32
N ALA A 46 -3.46 0.85 -2.33
CA ALA A 46 -4.26 1.59 -1.33
C ALA A 46 -5.25 0.72 -0.55
N VAL A 47 -4.90 -0.55 -0.30
CA VAL A 47 -5.57 -1.39 0.70
C VAL A 47 -4.54 -1.95 1.68
N VAL A 48 -3.72 -1.07 2.25
CA VAL A 48 -3.03 -1.32 3.52
C VAL A 48 -3.14 0.00 4.28
N HIS A 49 -3.49 -0.03 5.55
CA HIS A 49 -3.79 1.14 6.40
C HIS A 49 -5.23 1.65 6.40
N ALA A 50 -6.20 0.74 6.47
CA ALA A 50 -7.48 1.08 7.07
C ALA A 50 -8.00 -0.02 8.00
N LYS A 51 -7.16 -0.52 8.91
CA LYS A 51 -7.65 -1.07 10.18
C LYS A 51 -6.54 -1.18 11.22
N HIS A 52 -6.87 -0.76 12.43
CA HIS A 52 -6.10 -0.76 13.68
C HIS A 52 -5.18 0.44 13.91
N LYS A 53 -5.74 1.45 14.61
CA LYS A 53 -4.99 2.43 15.43
C LYS A 53 -4.40 1.81 16.71
N HIS A 54 -4.36 0.48 16.80
CA HIS A 54 -3.94 -0.24 17.98
C HIS A 54 -2.85 -1.22 17.58
N ASP A 55 -1.72 -1.15 18.27
CA ASP A 55 -0.61 -2.08 18.11
C ASP A 55 -1.12 -3.52 18.35
N ASP A 56 -0.71 -4.45 17.48
CA ASP A 56 -0.99 -5.87 17.69
C ASP A 56 0.00 -6.45 18.70
N ASN A 57 -0.43 -7.51 19.38
CA ASN A 57 0.47 -8.27 20.24
C ASN A 57 1.33 -9.24 19.41
N LEU A 58 2.48 -8.75 18.93
CA LEU A 58 3.44 -9.57 18.16
C LEU A 58 4.01 -10.75 18.95
N GLU A 59 3.89 -10.78 20.28
CA GLU A 59 4.40 -11.87 21.12
C GLU A 59 3.63 -13.20 20.95
N ILE A 60 2.49 -13.18 20.24
CA ILE A 60 1.76 -14.41 19.85
C ILE A 60 2.56 -15.22 18.81
N ILE A 61 3.49 -14.59 18.09
CA ILE A 61 4.37 -15.24 17.12
C ILE A 61 5.50 -15.94 17.87
N GLU A 62 5.66 -17.24 17.63
CA GLU A 62 6.69 -18.04 18.26
C GLU A 62 8.09 -17.51 17.91
N GLY A 63 8.89 -17.24 18.93
CA GLY A 63 10.23 -16.64 18.82
C GLY A 63 10.26 -15.12 19.04
N ILE A 64 9.11 -14.44 19.06
CA ILE A 64 9.02 -13.02 19.40
C ILE A 64 8.73 -12.87 20.90
N GLY A 65 9.77 -12.58 21.68
CA GLY A 65 9.62 -12.17 23.09
C GLY A 65 9.49 -10.66 23.27
N PRO A 66 9.23 -10.16 24.50
CA PRO A 66 9.01 -8.73 24.78
C PRO A 66 10.13 -7.80 24.27
N LYS A 67 11.38 -8.27 24.30
CA LYS A 67 12.53 -7.51 23.82
C LYS A 67 12.54 -7.38 22.28
N VAL A 68 12.18 -8.45 21.57
CA VAL A 68 12.06 -8.44 20.11
C VAL A 68 10.89 -7.55 19.71
N ALA A 69 9.73 -7.71 20.36
CA ALA A 69 8.56 -6.87 20.14
C ALA A 69 8.87 -5.37 20.33
N THR A 70 9.66 -5.03 21.35
CA THR A 70 10.10 -3.63 21.57
C THR A 70 10.96 -3.11 20.41
N VAL A 71 11.90 -3.92 19.92
CA VAL A 71 12.77 -3.55 18.78
C VAL A 71 11.96 -3.39 17.48
N LEU A 72 11.02 -4.31 17.22
CA LEU A 72 10.13 -4.24 16.06
C LEU A 72 9.25 -2.99 16.11
N LYS A 73 8.64 -2.70 17.25
CA LYS A 73 7.83 -1.48 17.44
C LYS A 73 8.65 -0.21 17.26
N ALA A 74 9.88 -0.18 17.78
CA ALA A 74 10.79 0.96 17.58
C ALA A 74 11.15 1.18 16.09
N ALA A 75 11.08 0.13 15.27
CA ALA A 75 11.29 0.19 13.83
C ALA A 75 9.98 0.45 13.03
N GLY A 76 8.86 0.72 13.69
CA GLY A 76 7.56 0.98 13.06
C GLY A 76 6.78 -0.28 12.65
N ILE A 77 7.21 -1.47 13.08
CA ILE A 77 6.45 -2.71 12.89
C ILE A 77 5.52 -2.86 14.11
N LEU A 78 4.29 -2.38 13.97
CA LEU A 78 3.31 -2.29 15.06
C LEU A 78 2.20 -3.33 14.97
N SER A 79 1.96 -3.88 13.78
CA SER A 79 0.89 -4.84 13.51
C SER A 79 1.40 -6.15 12.91
N PHE A 80 0.55 -7.19 12.93
CA PHE A 80 0.81 -8.43 12.20
C PHE A 80 0.95 -8.18 10.70
N ASP A 81 0.21 -7.21 10.17
CA ASP A 81 0.28 -6.81 8.76
C ASP A 81 1.64 -6.19 8.43
N ASP A 82 2.14 -5.27 9.27
CA ASP A 82 3.47 -4.66 9.08
C ASP A 82 4.57 -5.73 9.07
N LEU A 83 4.48 -6.70 9.98
CA LEU A 83 5.46 -7.80 10.05
C LEU A 83 5.31 -8.78 8.88
N ALA A 84 4.10 -9.05 8.41
CA ALA A 84 3.82 -9.91 7.27
C ALA A 84 4.36 -9.35 5.94
N HIS A 85 4.45 -8.02 5.83
CA HIS A 85 4.98 -7.30 4.68
C HIS A 85 6.46 -6.91 4.82
N ALA A 86 7.05 -7.10 6.00
CA ALA A 86 8.48 -6.90 6.19
C ALA A 86 9.31 -7.88 5.34
N SER A 87 10.55 -7.50 5.03
CA SER A 87 11.51 -8.45 4.46
C SER A 87 12.24 -9.17 5.59
N PRO A 88 12.43 -10.51 5.53
CA PRO A 88 13.22 -11.24 6.53
C PRO A 88 14.62 -10.64 6.72
N ASP A 89 15.27 -10.17 5.65
CA ASP A 89 16.60 -9.56 5.73
C ASP A 89 16.58 -8.25 6.54
N LYS A 90 15.58 -7.40 6.32
CA LYS A 90 15.41 -6.15 7.07
C LYS A 90 15.16 -6.42 8.55
N VAL A 91 14.33 -7.42 8.87
CA VAL A 91 14.07 -7.82 10.26
C VAL A 91 15.35 -8.37 10.89
N ASN A 92 16.08 -9.24 10.20
CA ASN A 92 17.35 -9.78 10.68
C ASN A 92 18.39 -8.68 10.93
N ASP A 93 18.51 -7.70 10.04
CA ASP A 93 19.47 -6.60 10.19
C ASP A 93 19.12 -5.66 11.35
N LEU A 94 17.82 -5.42 11.57
CA LEU A 94 17.33 -4.72 12.76
C LEU A 94 17.70 -5.48 14.04
N LEU A 95 17.47 -6.79 14.08
CA LEU A 95 17.82 -7.62 15.23
C LEU A 95 19.33 -7.68 15.48
N LYS A 96 20.15 -7.81 14.43
CA LYS A 96 21.61 -7.75 14.56
C LYS A 96 22.05 -6.44 15.19
N SER A 97 21.50 -5.32 14.75
CA SER A 97 21.76 -3.99 15.32
C SER A 97 21.38 -3.91 16.80
N ALA A 98 20.35 -4.65 17.22
CA ALA A 98 19.90 -4.78 18.61
C ALA A 98 20.62 -5.87 19.43
N LYS A 99 21.67 -6.52 18.89
CA LYS A 99 22.37 -7.67 19.49
C LYS A 99 21.46 -8.89 19.74
N LEU A 100 20.49 -9.11 18.85
CA LEU A 100 19.52 -10.23 18.86
C LEU A 100 19.62 -11.12 17.61
N GLY A 101 20.64 -10.95 16.78
CA GLY A 101 20.76 -11.59 15.46
C GLY A 101 20.98 -13.11 15.42
N MET A 102 20.79 -13.83 16.54
CA MET A 102 20.81 -15.31 16.56
C MET A 102 19.42 -15.93 16.27
N MET A 103 18.39 -15.10 16.11
CA MET A 103 17.02 -15.52 15.82
C MET A 103 16.78 -15.63 14.32
N ASP A 104 15.96 -16.61 13.90
CA ASP A 104 15.51 -16.75 12.51
C ASP A 104 14.16 -16.07 12.33
N SER A 105 14.14 -14.92 11.63
CA SER A 105 12.91 -14.16 11.40
C SER A 105 12.05 -14.69 10.25
N ALA A 106 12.51 -15.67 9.46
CA ALA A 106 11.75 -16.18 8.32
C ALA A 106 10.44 -16.83 8.75
N GLY A 107 10.47 -17.61 9.84
CA GLY A 107 9.28 -18.21 10.45
C GLY A 107 8.30 -17.19 11.02
N TRP A 108 8.77 -15.99 11.39
CA TRP A 108 7.90 -14.94 11.94
C TRP A 108 7.00 -14.32 10.88
N ILE A 109 7.52 -14.17 9.66
CA ILE A 109 6.76 -13.56 8.54
C ILE A 109 5.60 -14.48 8.13
N GLU A 110 5.82 -15.78 8.10
CA GLU A 110 4.78 -16.77 7.79
C GLU A 110 3.70 -16.80 8.89
N GLN A 111 4.10 -16.80 10.16
CA GLN A 111 3.17 -16.70 11.30
C GLN A 111 2.39 -15.38 11.30
N ALA A 112 3.06 -14.25 11.01
CA ALA A 112 2.43 -12.94 10.93
C ALA A 112 1.36 -12.88 9.84
N LYS A 113 1.56 -13.55 8.70
CA LYS A 113 0.54 -13.67 7.64
C LYS A 113 -0.70 -14.44 8.09
N LEU A 114 -0.54 -15.46 8.93
CA LEU A 114 -1.67 -16.21 9.50
C LEU A 114 -2.40 -15.35 10.55
N ALA A 115 -1.64 -14.70 11.43
CA ALA A 115 -2.17 -13.81 12.46
C ALA A 115 -2.93 -12.59 11.86
N ALA A 116 -2.38 -11.96 10.82
CA ALA A 116 -3.02 -10.85 10.11
C ALA A 116 -4.34 -11.24 9.44
N LYS A 117 -4.50 -12.52 9.07
CA LYS A 117 -5.76 -13.08 8.54
C LYS A 117 -6.74 -13.50 9.63
N GLY A 118 -6.34 -13.47 10.91
CA GLY A 118 -7.12 -14.03 12.01
C GLY A 118 -7.20 -15.56 12.00
N ASP A 119 -6.30 -16.23 11.27
CA ASP A 119 -6.25 -17.69 11.16
C ASP A 119 -5.51 -18.29 12.36
N VAL A 120 -6.18 -18.31 13.51
CA VAL A 120 -5.64 -18.80 14.78
C VAL A 120 -5.34 -20.30 14.72
N ASP A 121 -6.18 -21.07 14.03
CA ASP A 121 -6.01 -22.52 13.90
C ASP A 121 -4.80 -22.86 13.02
N GLY A 122 -4.66 -22.16 11.88
CA GLY A 122 -3.50 -22.28 11.00
C GLY A 122 -2.20 -21.86 11.70
N LEU A 123 -2.24 -20.77 12.47
CA LEU A 123 -1.11 -20.32 13.27
C LEU A 123 -0.69 -21.37 14.29
N LYS A 124 -1.64 -21.90 15.06
CA LYS A 124 -1.36 -22.93 16.07
C LYS A 124 -0.80 -24.20 15.45
N LYS A 125 -1.39 -24.66 14.34
CA LYS A 125 -0.88 -25.83 13.61
C LYS A 125 0.55 -25.62 13.15
N MET A 126 0.87 -24.45 12.60
CA MET A 126 2.23 -24.11 12.19
C MET A 126 3.19 -24.13 13.38
N GLN A 127 2.78 -23.59 14.53
CA GLN A 127 3.57 -23.59 15.77
C GLN A 127 3.79 -25.00 16.31
N ASP A 128 2.78 -25.87 16.28
CA ASP A 128 2.89 -27.27 16.70
C ASP A 128 3.86 -28.07 15.79
N GLU A 129 3.99 -27.69 14.52
CA GLU A 129 4.94 -28.27 13.56
C GLU A 129 6.38 -27.71 13.72
N MET A 130 6.55 -26.57 14.38
CA MET A 130 7.85 -25.96 14.66
C MET A 130 8.44 -26.46 15.98
N LYS A 131 9.77 -26.51 16.07
CA LYS A 131 10.49 -26.79 17.33
C LYS A 131 11.20 -25.53 17.82
N GLY A 132 10.52 -24.71 18.61
CA GLY A 132 11.12 -23.53 19.22
C GLY A 132 11.48 -22.45 18.20
N GLY A 133 10.59 -22.19 17.25
CA GLY A 133 10.73 -21.14 16.22
C GLY A 133 11.63 -21.51 15.04
N ARG A 134 12.01 -22.79 14.90
CA ARG A 134 12.75 -23.32 13.73
C ARG A 134 11.96 -24.45 13.10
N ARG A 135 11.98 -24.53 11.77
CA ARG A 135 11.43 -25.68 11.03
C ARG A 135 12.11 -26.96 11.55
N ALA A 136 11.31 -27.94 11.95
CA ALA A 136 11.74 -29.19 12.56
C ALA A 136 12.51 -30.09 11.59
#